data_AF-A0A1W1WH62-F1
#
_entry.id   AF-A0A1W1WH62-F1
#
_cell.length_a   1.000
_cell.length_b   1.000
_cell.length_c   1.000
_cell.angle_alpha   90.00
_cell.angle_beta   90.00
_cell.angle_gamma   90.00
#
_symmetry.space_group_name_H-M   'P 1'
#
loop_
_entity.id
_entity.type
_entity.pdbx_description
1 polymer ?
#
loop_
_entity_poly.entity_id
_entity_poly.type
_entity_poly.pdbx_seq_one_letter_code
_entity_poly.pdbx_strand_id
1 'polypeptide(L)'
;MTAMISALFLGIVVMVWRSRTLRLTSLLWVAGGLFGPWLWHPTLTGALLLTGISLLGFLGEWKAPLSRKMIRQKRWSLVRFWRTTAFFLTAGMTFWQAVDQAVLAVPEVALDIGYLAKLIGAQRADSSALLTFRTQYPGPEGDLVATMMAYGYQNGLQAEDAISQAWDMEEQLALEEALKKQSDPLWLTLLPALLLLNVLMMFVGPMIVMAIKNWSVLAH
;
A
#
# COMPACT_ATOMS: atom_id res chain seq x y z
N MET A 1 24.23 -6.18 -38.11
CA MET A 1 23.98 -7.15 -37.01
C MET A 1 23.68 -6.46 -35.67
N THR A 2 24.46 -5.47 -35.24
CA THR A 2 24.26 -4.73 -33.97
C THR A 2 22.88 -4.07 -33.85
N ALA A 3 22.35 -3.48 -34.93
CA ALA A 3 21.03 -2.84 -34.96
C ALA A 3 19.86 -3.81 -34.69
N MET A 4 19.99 -5.07 -35.10
CA MET A 4 18.97 -6.10 -34.91
C MET A 4 18.94 -6.59 -33.46
N ILE A 5 20.12 -6.67 -32.85
CA ILE A 5 20.30 -7.03 -31.43
C ILE A 5 19.71 -5.91 -30.55
N SER A 6 20.04 -4.64 -30.82
CA SER A 6 19.47 -3.50 -30.08
C SER A 6 17.94 -3.38 -30.22
N ALA A 7 17.38 -3.72 -31.38
CA ALA A 7 15.94 -3.74 -31.59
C ALA A 7 15.23 -4.85 -30.78
N LEU A 8 15.85 -6.02 -30.64
CA LEU A 8 15.38 -7.09 -29.76
C LEU A 8 15.42 -6.66 -28.28
N PHE A 9 16.46 -5.96 -27.84
CA PHE A 9 16.53 -5.42 -26.47
C PHE A 9 15.49 -4.35 -26.19
N LEU A 10 15.29 -3.40 -27.12
CA LEU A 10 14.20 -2.42 -27.01
C LEU A 10 12.83 -3.11 -26.97
N GLY A 11 12.63 -4.15 -27.79
CA GLY A 11 11.41 -4.95 -27.79
C GLY A 11 11.16 -5.67 -26.45
N ILE A 12 12.18 -6.30 -25.88
CA ILE A 12 12.09 -6.98 -24.58
C ILE A 12 11.84 -5.97 -23.46
N VAL A 13 12.56 -4.84 -23.43
CA VAL A 13 12.37 -3.78 -22.43
C VAL A 13 10.96 -3.19 -22.51
N VAL A 14 10.42 -2.95 -23.72
CA VAL A 14 9.05 -2.46 -23.91
C VAL A 14 8.01 -3.50 -23.51
N MET A 15 8.26 -4.79 -23.79
CA MET A 15 7.35 -5.88 -23.42
C MET A 15 7.34 -6.12 -21.89
N VAL A 16 8.50 -5.98 -21.25
CA VAL A 16 8.70 -6.03 -19.79
C VAL A 16 8.04 -4.81 -19.13
N TRP A 17 8.22 -3.61 -19.67
CA TRP A 17 7.57 -2.38 -19.20
C TRP A 17 6.04 -2.46 -19.26
N ARG A 18 5.50 -3.16 -20.28
CA ARG A 18 4.05 -3.32 -20.48
C ARG A 18 3.42 -4.43 -19.62
N SER A 19 4.18 -5.44 -19.20
CA SER A 19 3.66 -6.54 -18.39
C SER A 19 3.84 -6.24 -16.89
N ARG A 20 2.77 -5.78 -16.24
CA ARG A 20 2.73 -5.41 -14.81
C ARG A 20 2.95 -6.56 -13.82
N THR A 21 3.40 -7.73 -14.27
CA THR A 21 3.50 -8.96 -13.48
C THR A 21 4.77 -9.73 -13.83
N LEU A 22 5.92 -9.21 -13.43
CA LEU A 22 7.19 -9.93 -13.53
C LEU A 22 7.46 -10.65 -12.21
N ARG A 23 7.44 -11.98 -12.25
CA ARG A 23 7.79 -12.84 -11.11
C ARG A 23 9.30 -13.12 -11.14
N LEU A 24 9.94 -13.33 -10.00
CA LEU A 24 11.36 -13.73 -9.88
C LEU A 24 11.77 -14.86 -10.83
N THR A 25 10.83 -15.74 -11.19
CA THR A 25 11.03 -16.81 -12.17
C THR A 25 11.36 -16.29 -13.58
N SER A 26 10.77 -15.17 -14.03
CA SER A 26 11.08 -14.61 -15.36
C SER A 26 12.50 -14.03 -15.43
N LEU A 27 13.05 -13.54 -14.31
CA LEU A 27 14.43 -13.05 -14.25
C LEU A 27 15.45 -14.20 -14.37
N LEU A 28 15.16 -15.36 -13.79
CA LEU A 28 15.99 -16.55 -13.91
C LEU A 28 16.00 -17.11 -15.35
N TRP A 29 14.88 -17.04 -16.07
CA TRP A 29 14.82 -17.44 -17.48
C TRP A 29 15.60 -16.49 -18.40
N VAL A 30 15.58 -15.18 -18.11
CA VAL A 30 16.40 -14.20 -18.83
C VAL A 30 17.89 -14.41 -18.56
N ALA A 31 18.27 -14.70 -17.32
CA ALA A 31 19.65 -15.04 -16.95
C ALA A 31 20.14 -16.35 -17.61
N GLY A 32 19.29 -17.38 -17.67
CA GLY A 32 19.58 -18.65 -18.33
C GLY A 32 19.71 -18.52 -19.86
N GLY A 33 18.88 -17.68 -20.50
CA GLY A 33 18.93 -17.43 -21.94
C GLY A 33 20.18 -16.66 -22.40
N LEU A 34 20.81 -15.90 -21.50
CA LEU A 34 22.05 -15.16 -21.77
C LEU A 34 23.33 -16.00 -21.62
N PHE A 35 23.21 -17.24 -21.12
CA PHE A 35 24.35 -18.12 -20.85
C PHE A 35 24.95 -18.75 -22.11
N GLY A 36 24.12 -19.08 -23.11
CA GLY A 36 24.58 -19.64 -24.39
C GLY A 36 25.46 -18.69 -25.21
N PRO A 37 25.05 -17.43 -25.42
CA PRO A 37 25.83 -16.43 -26.16
C PRO A 37 27.17 -16.03 -25.51
N TRP A 38 27.30 -16.20 -24.18
CA TRP A 38 28.52 -15.87 -23.42
C TRP A 38 29.73 -16.68 -23.84
N LEU A 39 29.52 -17.93 -24.25
CA LEU A 39 30.58 -18.84 -24.67
C LEU A 39 31.21 -18.46 -26.02
N TRP A 40 30.53 -17.65 -26.84
CA TRP A 40 30.96 -17.36 -28.22
C TRP A 40 31.49 -15.92 -28.38
N HIS A 41 30.97 -14.93 -27.64
CA HIS A 41 31.41 -13.54 -27.74
C HIS A 41 31.47 -12.84 -26.36
N PRO A 42 32.57 -12.98 -25.60
CA PRO A 42 32.64 -12.56 -24.20
C PRO A 42 32.44 -11.05 -23.98
N THR A 43 32.88 -10.21 -24.92
CA THR A 43 32.77 -8.75 -24.82
C THR A 43 31.34 -8.23 -25.00
N LEU A 44 30.54 -8.86 -25.87
CA LEU A 44 29.11 -8.54 -26.05
C LEU A 44 28.31 -8.95 -24.82
N THR A 45 28.64 -10.09 -24.22
CA THR A 45 27.99 -10.56 -23.00
C THR A 45 28.36 -9.81 -21.73
N GLY A 46 29.55 -9.22 -21.64
CA GLY A 46 29.89 -8.29 -20.56
C GLY A 46 28.99 -7.04 -20.58
N ALA A 47 28.74 -6.47 -21.75
CA ALA A 47 27.79 -5.37 -21.93
C ALA A 47 26.33 -5.79 -21.63
N LEU A 48 25.95 -7.03 -21.96
CA LEU A 48 24.63 -7.60 -21.66
C LEU A 48 24.42 -7.88 -20.18
N LEU A 49 25.44 -8.35 -19.46
CA LEU A 49 25.38 -8.54 -18.01
C LEU A 49 25.31 -7.19 -17.31
N LEU A 50 26.10 -6.20 -17.71
CA LEU A 50 26.05 -4.87 -17.11
C LEU A 50 24.70 -4.18 -17.35
N THR A 51 24.16 -4.24 -18.57
CA THR A 51 22.82 -3.70 -18.86
C THR A 51 21.71 -4.48 -18.16
N GLY A 52 21.81 -5.81 -18.07
CA GLY A 52 20.89 -6.67 -17.32
C GLY A 52 20.91 -6.43 -15.81
N ILE A 53 22.10 -6.23 -15.21
CA ILE A 53 22.26 -5.87 -13.79
C ILE A 53 21.72 -4.47 -13.53
N SER A 54 21.94 -3.53 -14.45
CA SER A 54 21.38 -2.17 -14.36
C SER A 54 19.84 -2.20 -14.41
N LEU A 55 19.28 -3.03 -15.29
CA LEU A 55 17.83 -3.25 -15.39
C LEU A 55 17.27 -3.98 -14.17
N LEU A 56 18.00 -4.95 -13.61
CA LEU A 56 17.65 -5.63 -12.36
C LEU A 56 17.71 -4.69 -11.16
N GLY A 57 18.67 -3.77 -11.12
CA GLY A 57 18.73 -2.70 -10.11
C GLY A 57 17.53 -1.77 -10.23
N PHE A 58 17.22 -1.33 -11.45
CA PHE A 58 16.06 -0.49 -11.73
C PHE A 58 14.71 -1.20 -11.44
N LEU A 59 14.61 -2.50 -11.71
CA LEU A 59 13.44 -3.33 -11.39
C LEU A 59 13.38 -3.73 -9.92
N GLY A 60 14.51 -3.81 -9.22
CA GLY A 60 14.58 -4.01 -7.76
C GLY A 60 14.07 -2.81 -6.98
N GLU A 61 14.19 -1.60 -7.54
CA GLU A 61 13.58 -0.38 -7.02
C GLU A 61 12.09 -0.24 -7.36
N TRP A 62 11.56 -1.07 -8.27
CA TRP A 62 10.12 -1.16 -8.55
C TRP A 62 9.41 -1.87 -7.39
N LYS A 63 9.13 -1.08 -6.33
CA LYS A 63 8.29 -1.51 -5.21
C LYS A 63 6.92 -1.91 -5.73
N ALA A 64 6.51 -3.16 -5.44
CA ALA A 64 5.18 -3.63 -5.76
C ALA A 64 4.12 -2.67 -5.18
N PRO A 65 3.04 -2.37 -5.93
CA PRO A 65 2.01 -1.47 -5.46
C PRO A 65 1.41 -2.01 -4.15
N LEU A 66 1.40 -1.17 -3.11
CA LEU A 66 0.85 -1.55 -1.81
C LEU A 66 -0.63 -1.90 -1.95
N SER A 67 -1.03 -3.05 -1.40
CA SER A 67 -2.44 -3.41 -1.32
C SER A 67 -3.19 -2.41 -0.44
N ARG A 68 -4.45 -2.08 -0.80
CA ARG A 68 -5.30 -1.16 -0.01
C ARG A 68 -5.41 -1.54 1.47
N LYS A 69 -5.40 -2.84 1.79
CA LYS A 69 -5.42 -3.34 3.17
C LYS A 69 -4.13 -2.99 3.92
N MET A 70 -2.98 -3.08 3.25
CA MET A 70 -1.67 -2.74 3.83
C MET A 70 -1.55 -1.23 4.05
N ILE A 71 -2.01 -0.42 3.09
CA ILE A 71 -2.03 1.05 3.23
C ILE A 71 -2.84 1.45 4.47
N ARG A 72 -4.03 0.86 4.64
CA ARG A 72 -4.88 1.14 5.80
C ARG A 72 -4.19 0.77 7.12
N GLN A 73 -3.57 -0.40 7.20
CA GLN A 73 -2.82 -0.81 8.40
C GLN A 73 -1.69 0.17 8.71
N LYS A 74 -0.94 0.59 7.69
CA LYS A 74 0.15 1.57 7.83
C LYS A 74 -0.33 2.96 8.29
N ARG A 75 -1.49 3.42 7.82
CA ARG A 75 -2.08 4.69 8.29
C ARG A 75 -2.47 4.60 9.77
N TRP A 76 -3.14 3.52 10.16
CA TRP A 76 -3.50 3.28 11.57
C TRP A 76 -2.28 3.17 12.50
N SER A 77 -1.20 2.54 12.05
CA SER A 77 0.02 2.43 12.86
C SER A 77 0.70 3.80 13.06
N LEU A 78 0.65 4.70 12.06
CA LEU A 78 1.11 6.08 12.21
C LEU A 78 0.27 6.88 13.20
N VAL A 79 -1.06 6.77 13.13
CA VAL A 79 -1.95 7.45 14.08
C VAL A 79 -1.70 6.97 15.50
N ARG A 80 -1.58 5.64 15.67
CA ARG A 80 -1.24 5.05 16.97
C ARG A 80 0.09 5.57 17.51
N PHE A 81 1.12 5.62 16.65
CA PHE A 81 2.41 6.20 17.01
C PHE A 81 2.27 7.66 17.46
N TRP A 82 1.59 8.49 16.67
CA TRP A 82 1.47 9.92 16.98
C TRP A 82 0.71 10.17 18.28
N ARG A 83 -0.36 9.40 18.53
CA ARG A 83 -1.09 9.42 19.80
C ARG A 83 -0.20 9.03 20.99
N THR A 84 0.65 8.02 20.82
CA THR A 84 1.59 7.62 21.87
C THR A 84 2.65 8.71 22.11
N THR A 85 3.15 9.35 21.05
CA THR A 85 4.04 10.50 21.17
C THR A 85 3.37 11.65 21.93
N ALA A 86 2.13 11.98 21.57
CA ALA A 86 1.33 13.01 22.25
C ALA A 86 1.15 12.68 23.74
N PHE A 87 0.85 11.43 24.09
CA PHE A 87 0.77 10.99 25.48
C PHE A 87 2.08 11.23 26.24
N PHE A 88 3.24 10.86 25.68
CA PHE A 88 4.52 11.10 26.34
C PHE A 88 4.88 12.59 26.46
N LEU A 89 4.51 13.40 25.46
CA LEU A 89 4.63 14.86 25.55
C LEU A 89 3.78 15.43 26.70
N THR A 90 2.54 14.97 26.88
CA THR A 90 1.71 15.39 28.03
C THR A 90 2.29 14.97 29.38
N ALA A 91 3.06 13.88 29.41
CA ALA A 91 3.77 13.44 30.60
C ALA A 91 5.03 14.29 30.91
N GLY A 92 5.29 15.34 30.12
CA GLY A 92 6.41 16.27 30.31
C GLY A 92 7.72 15.82 29.66
N MET A 93 7.69 14.79 28.81
CA MET A 93 8.88 14.39 28.05
C MET A 93 9.19 15.39 26.95
N THR A 94 10.48 15.52 26.61
CA THR A 94 10.88 16.27 25.41
C THR A 94 10.41 15.53 24.15
N PHE A 95 10.26 16.26 23.03
CA PHE A 95 9.82 15.67 21.76
C PHE A 95 10.62 14.43 21.35
N TRP A 96 11.95 14.48 21.44
CA TRP A 96 12.80 13.34 21.07
C TRP A 96 12.64 12.13 22.00
N GLN A 97 12.56 12.38 23.30
CA GLN A 97 12.29 11.30 24.26
C GLN A 97 10.91 10.68 24.00
N ALA A 98 9.89 11.51 23.74
CA ALA A 98 8.55 11.04 23.44
C ALA A 98 8.52 10.19 22.15
N VAL A 99 9.22 10.61 21.10
CA VAL A 99 9.36 9.86 19.84
C VAL A 99 10.09 8.53 20.08
N ASP A 100 11.20 8.53 20.81
CA ASP A 100 11.96 7.31 21.11
C ASP A 100 11.10 6.31 21.89
N GLN A 101 10.34 6.77 22.89
CA GLN A 101 9.44 5.91 23.65
C GLN A 101 8.24 5.43 22.81
N ALA A 102 7.70 6.28 21.94
CA ALA A 102 6.60 5.91 21.06
C ALA A 102 7.01 4.87 20.00
N VAL A 103 8.25 4.95 19.51
CA VAL A 103 8.85 3.95 18.61
C VAL A 103 8.94 2.58 19.29
N LEU A 104 9.32 2.54 20.58
CA LEU A 104 9.36 1.30 21.35
C LEU A 104 7.96 0.71 21.59
N ALA A 105 6.95 1.57 21.77
CA ALA A 105 5.57 1.15 22.00
C ALA A 105 4.84 0.68 20.72
N VAL A 106 5.25 1.17 19.54
CA VAL A 106 4.64 0.84 18.25
C VAL A 106 5.69 0.25 17.30
N PRO A 107 5.99 -1.06 17.42
CA PRO A 107 7.09 -1.70 16.69
C PRO A 107 6.89 -1.73 15.17
N GLU A 108 5.65 -1.60 14.70
CA GLU A 108 5.29 -1.64 13.27
C GLU A 108 5.90 -0.49 12.47
N VAL A 109 6.10 0.67 13.09
CA VAL A 109 6.66 1.89 12.47
C VAL A 109 8.07 2.19 12.96
N ALA A 110 8.60 1.39 13.89
CA ALA A 110 9.84 1.66 14.60
C ALA A 110 11.05 1.83 13.67
N LEU A 111 11.20 0.95 12.68
CA LEU A 111 12.32 1.02 11.74
C LEU A 111 12.25 2.27 10.86
N ASP A 112 11.08 2.58 10.33
CA ASP A 112 10.90 3.67 9.37
C ASP A 112 10.99 5.03 10.05
N ILE A 113 10.35 5.18 11.23
CA ILE A 113 10.41 6.40 12.04
C ILE A 113 11.79 6.56 12.66
N GLY A 114 12.42 5.48 13.15
CA GLY A 114 13.78 5.52 13.66
C GLY A 114 14.80 5.92 12.60
N TYR A 115 14.62 5.46 11.35
CA TYR A 115 15.44 5.90 10.23
C TYR A 115 15.21 7.38 9.91
N LEU A 116 13.95 7.82 9.85
CA LEU A 116 13.60 9.22 9.62
C LEU A 116 14.17 10.15 10.72
N ALA A 117 14.02 9.76 12.00
CA ALA A 117 14.55 10.45 13.16
C ALA A 117 16.07 10.63 13.07
N LYS A 118 16.81 9.57 12.72
CA LYS A 118 18.26 9.62 12.54
C LYS A 118 18.69 10.57 11.43
N LEU A 119 17.96 10.58 10.30
CA LEU A 119 18.26 11.47 9.18
C LEU A 119 18.00 12.94 9.53
N ILE A 120 16.89 13.22 10.21
CA ILE A 120 16.55 14.55 10.69
C ILE A 120 17.57 15.03 11.72
N GLY A 121 17.90 14.19 12.70
CA GLY A 121 18.88 14.48 13.76
C GLY A 121 20.30 14.73 13.25
N ALA A 122 20.67 14.17 12.10
CA ALA A 122 21.96 14.41 11.46
C ALA A 122 22.01 15.73 10.64
N GLN A 123 20.97 16.57 10.71
CA GLN A 123 20.76 17.77 9.87
C GLN A 123 20.83 17.49 8.35
N ARG A 124 20.62 16.22 7.97
CA ARG A 124 20.50 15.77 6.57
C ARG A 124 19.05 15.47 6.25
N ALA A 125 18.14 16.29 6.76
CA ALA A 125 16.73 16.25 6.40
C ALA A 125 16.55 16.76 4.97
N ASP A 126 17.14 16.05 4.01
CA ASP A 126 16.92 16.32 2.60
C ASP A 126 15.47 15.98 2.27
N SER A 127 14.89 16.76 1.36
CA SER A 127 13.56 16.53 0.81
C SER A 127 13.37 15.10 0.30
N SER A 128 14.45 14.44 -0.14
CA SER A 128 14.49 13.04 -0.57
C SER A 128 14.14 12.03 0.54
N ALA A 129 14.56 12.28 1.78
CA ALA A 129 14.26 11.41 2.92
C ALA A 129 12.78 11.47 3.30
N LEU A 130 12.24 12.69 3.36
CA LEU A 130 10.81 12.92 3.59
C LEU A 130 9.98 12.29 2.45
N LEU A 131 10.39 12.50 1.20
CA LEU A 131 9.73 11.85 0.05
C LEU A 131 9.77 10.32 0.16
N THR A 132 10.91 9.75 0.54
CA THR A 132 11.04 8.30 0.72
C THR A 132 10.06 7.78 1.77
N PHE A 133 9.94 8.45 2.92
CA PHE A 133 8.97 8.10 3.94
C PHE A 133 7.52 8.20 3.44
N ARG A 134 7.17 9.29 2.74
CA ARG A 134 5.83 9.52 2.17
C ARG A 134 5.44 8.48 1.12
N THR A 135 6.39 7.99 0.32
CA THR A 135 6.12 6.86 -0.60
C THR A 135 5.84 5.55 0.13
N GLN A 136 6.42 5.36 1.32
CA GLN A 136 6.21 4.14 2.12
C GLN A 136 4.92 4.17 2.93
N TYR A 137 4.47 5.37 3.32
CA TYR A 137 3.23 5.64 4.04
C TYR A 137 2.32 6.57 3.24
N PRO A 138 1.64 6.05 2.20
CA PRO A 138 0.77 6.87 1.38
C PRO A 138 -0.48 7.28 2.18
N GLY A 139 -0.68 8.58 2.32
CA GLY A 139 -1.83 9.18 3.00
C GLY A 139 -1.48 10.55 3.61
N PRO A 140 -2.49 11.38 3.94
CA PRO A 140 -2.27 12.68 4.58
C PRO A 140 -1.56 12.54 5.94
N GLU A 141 -1.76 11.42 6.64
CA GLU A 141 -1.13 11.12 7.93
C GLU A 141 0.39 10.96 7.80
N GLY A 142 0.86 10.30 6.72
CA GLY A 142 2.28 10.12 6.46
C GLY A 142 2.98 11.44 6.16
N ASP A 143 2.33 12.32 5.38
CA ASP A 143 2.82 13.65 5.07
C ASP A 143 2.89 14.52 6.34
N LEU A 144 1.85 14.47 7.17
CA LEU A 144 1.77 15.23 8.41
C LEU A 144 2.83 14.77 9.41
N VAL A 145 2.93 13.46 9.70
CA VAL A 145 3.94 12.93 10.63
C VAL A 145 5.36 13.26 10.16
N ALA A 146 5.66 13.12 8.86
CA ALA A 146 6.97 13.47 8.33
C ALA A 146 7.30 14.97 8.53
N THR A 147 6.32 15.84 8.31
CA THR A 147 6.46 17.28 8.46
C THR A 147 6.62 17.67 9.93
N MET A 148 5.83 17.07 10.81
CA MET A 148 5.88 17.33 12.26
C MET A 148 7.16 16.81 12.91
N MET A 149 7.71 15.70 12.41
CA MET A 149 9.04 15.23 12.82
C MET A 149 10.14 16.23 12.45
N ALA A 150 10.08 16.80 11.25
CA ALA A 150 11.05 17.81 10.82
C ALA A 150 10.90 19.14 11.59
N TYR A 151 9.66 19.59 11.79
CA TYR A 151 9.36 20.80 12.55
C TYR A 151 9.70 20.65 14.05
N GLY A 152 9.26 19.56 14.66
CA GLY A 152 9.47 19.24 16.06
C GLY A 152 10.96 19.06 16.41
N TYR A 153 11.79 18.67 15.45
CA TYR A 153 13.25 18.68 15.62
C TYR A 153 13.79 20.08 15.91
N GLN A 154 13.36 21.06 15.13
CA GLN A 154 13.93 22.41 15.13
C GLN A 154 13.34 23.27 16.24
N ASN A 155 12.03 23.16 16.46
CA ASN A 155 11.27 24.09 17.30
C ASN A 155 10.75 23.44 18.59
N GLY A 156 10.88 22.11 18.73
CA GLY A 156 10.08 21.36 19.68
C GLY A 156 8.62 21.27 19.23
N LEU A 157 7.85 20.44 19.93
CA LEU A 157 6.42 20.33 19.70
C LEU A 157 5.70 20.37 21.04
N GLN A 158 4.65 21.19 21.13
CA GLN A 158 3.82 21.24 22.32
C GLN A 158 2.89 20.03 22.38
N ALA A 159 2.57 19.59 23.60
CA ALA A 159 1.69 18.45 23.80
C ALA A 159 0.29 18.68 23.23
N GLU A 160 -0.24 19.91 23.36
CA GLU A 160 -1.57 20.30 22.88
C GLU A 160 -1.70 20.17 21.36
N ASP A 161 -0.70 20.66 20.62
CA ASP A 161 -0.63 20.53 19.16
C ASP A 161 -0.59 19.05 18.73
N ALA A 162 0.23 18.24 19.42
CA ALA A 162 0.34 16.82 19.13
C ALA A 162 -0.97 16.05 19.40
N ILE A 163 -1.68 16.40 20.48
CA ILE A 163 -2.99 15.81 20.81
C ILE A 163 -4.03 16.18 19.77
N SER A 164 -4.15 17.47 19.44
CA SER A 164 -5.13 17.95 18.44
C SER A 164 -4.93 17.23 17.11
N GLN A 165 -3.69 17.13 16.64
CA GLN A 165 -3.39 16.44 15.40
C GLN A 165 -3.66 14.94 15.47
N ALA A 166 -3.35 14.29 16.60
CA ALA A 166 -3.66 12.87 16.76
C ALA A 166 -5.18 12.62 16.69
N TRP A 167 -5.99 13.49 17.30
CA TRP A 167 -7.45 13.40 17.21
C TRP A 167 -7.96 13.66 15.79
N ASP A 168 -7.45 14.68 15.10
CA ASP A 168 -7.84 14.98 13.72
C ASP A 168 -7.57 13.79 12.79
N MET A 169 -6.41 13.13 12.95
CA MET A 169 -6.06 11.94 12.18
C MET A 169 -6.97 10.74 12.53
N GLU A 170 -7.30 10.54 13.81
CA GLU A 170 -8.25 9.50 14.23
C GLU A 170 -9.64 9.73 13.65
N GLU A 171 -10.12 10.98 13.68
CA GLU A 171 -11.42 11.37 13.15
C GLU A 171 -11.48 11.16 11.62
N GLN A 172 -10.44 11.57 10.89
CA GLN A 172 -10.35 11.35 9.45
C GLN A 172 -10.43 9.86 9.09
N LEU A 173 -9.67 9.01 9.79
CA LEU A 173 -9.75 7.56 9.56
C LEU A 173 -11.12 6.99 9.94
N ALA A 174 -11.73 7.45 11.03
CA ALA A 174 -13.06 7.01 11.45
C ALA A 174 -14.14 7.42 10.42
N LEU A 175 -14.08 8.64 9.90
CA LEU A 175 -14.98 9.13 8.85
C LEU A 175 -14.81 8.36 7.55
N GLU A 176 -13.59 8.10 7.12
CA GLU A 176 -13.33 7.26 5.94
C GLU A 176 -13.90 5.85 6.11
N GLU A 177 -13.80 5.28 7.32
CA GLU A 177 -14.36 3.96 7.61
C GLU A 177 -15.90 3.96 7.62
N ALA A 178 -16.52 5.02 8.14
CA ALA A 178 -17.96 5.21 8.11
C ALA A 178 -18.47 5.37 6.67
N LEU A 179 -17.82 6.22 5.88
CA LEU A 179 -18.13 6.42 4.45
C LEU A 179 -17.97 5.13 3.67
N LYS A 180 -16.91 4.35 3.96
CA LYS A 180 -16.71 3.06 3.31
C LYS A 180 -17.86 2.09 3.61
N LYS A 181 -18.24 1.93 4.88
CA LYS A 181 -19.37 1.08 5.28
C LYS A 181 -20.67 1.49 4.59
N GLN A 182 -20.90 2.80 4.42
CA GLN A 182 -22.08 3.31 3.72
C GLN A 182 -22.01 3.06 2.21
N SER A 183 -20.82 3.13 1.61
CA SER A 183 -20.59 2.92 0.19
C SER A 183 -20.48 1.44 -0.22
N ASP A 184 -20.53 0.50 0.73
CA ASP A 184 -20.38 -0.93 0.43
C ASP A 184 -21.55 -1.37 -0.49
N PRO A 185 -21.26 -1.68 -1.77
CA PRO A 185 -22.29 -1.89 -2.78
C PRO A 185 -23.15 -3.11 -2.48
N LEU A 186 -22.63 -4.05 -1.67
CA LEU A 186 -23.34 -5.23 -1.23
C LEU A 186 -24.59 -4.88 -0.43
N TRP A 187 -24.53 -3.90 0.48
CA TRP A 187 -25.70 -3.46 1.26
C TRP A 187 -26.74 -2.75 0.39
N LEU A 188 -26.28 -1.93 -0.56
CA LEU A 188 -27.13 -1.26 -1.56
C LEU A 188 -27.78 -2.25 -2.53
N THR A 189 -27.17 -3.40 -2.81
CA THR A 189 -27.77 -4.46 -3.66
C THR A 189 -28.58 -5.51 -2.88
N LEU A 190 -28.28 -5.73 -1.59
CA LEU A 190 -28.97 -6.72 -0.75
C LEU A 190 -30.40 -6.28 -0.43
N LEU A 191 -30.61 -4.99 -0.18
CA LEU A 191 -31.91 -4.45 0.21
C LEU A 191 -32.95 -4.60 -0.92
N PRO A 192 -32.64 -4.20 -2.19
CA PRO A 192 -33.52 -4.48 -3.32
C PRO A 192 -33.67 -5.98 -3.62
N ALA A 193 -32.61 -6.78 -3.46
CA ALA A 193 -32.67 -8.23 -3.69
C ALA A 193 -33.56 -8.97 -2.68
N LEU A 194 -33.52 -8.56 -1.41
CA LEU A 194 -34.40 -9.08 -0.36
C LEU A 194 -35.86 -8.67 -0.58
N LEU A 195 -36.09 -7.42 -1.02
CA LEU A 195 -37.42 -6.97 -1.43
C LEU A 195 -37.94 -7.76 -2.64
N LEU A 196 -37.10 -7.97 -3.65
CA LEU A 196 -37.42 -8.81 -4.81
C LEU A 196 -37.73 -10.24 -4.41
N LEU A 197 -36.97 -10.84 -3.49
CA LEU A 197 -37.22 -12.19 -2.97
C LEU A 197 -38.60 -12.28 -2.29
N ASN A 198 -38.96 -11.26 -1.50
CA ASN A 198 -40.24 -11.21 -0.80
C ASN A 198 -41.42 -11.07 -1.77
N VAL A 199 -41.27 -10.20 -2.79
CA VAL A 199 -42.24 -10.06 -3.89
C VAL A 199 -42.35 -11.38 -4.65
N LEU A 200 -41.23 -12.03 -4.97
CA LEU A 200 -41.22 -13.32 -5.67
C LEU A 200 -41.99 -14.39 -4.89
N MET A 201 -41.78 -14.49 -3.58
CA MET A 201 -42.50 -15.45 -2.73
C MET A 201 -44.01 -15.15 -2.68
N MET A 202 -44.39 -13.89 -2.67
CA MET A 202 -45.81 -13.48 -2.61
C MET A 202 -46.57 -13.78 -3.91
N PHE A 203 -45.91 -13.68 -5.07
CA PHE A 203 -46.56 -13.91 -6.38
C PHE A 203 -46.31 -15.30 -6.97
N VAL A 204 -45.10 -15.83 -6.84
CA VAL A 204 -44.70 -17.14 -7.39
C VAL A 204 -45.09 -18.28 -6.45
N GLY A 205 -45.07 -18.06 -5.14
CA GLY A 205 -45.48 -19.07 -4.15
C GLY A 205 -46.90 -19.61 -4.40
N PRO A 206 -47.93 -18.74 -4.53
CA PRO A 206 -49.29 -19.17 -4.84
C PRO A 206 -49.40 -19.89 -6.19
N MET A 207 -48.65 -19.45 -7.21
CA MET A 207 -48.63 -20.10 -8.52
C MET A 207 -48.02 -21.51 -8.49
N ILE A 208 -46.94 -21.71 -7.73
CA ILE A 208 -46.34 -23.03 -7.53
C ILE A 208 -47.33 -23.95 -6.80
N VAL A 209 -48.00 -23.46 -5.75
CA VAL A 209 -49.00 -24.25 -5.01
C VAL A 209 -50.19 -24.61 -5.90
N MET A 210 -50.67 -23.69 -6.75
CA MET A 210 -51.73 -23.98 -7.72
C MET A 210 -51.27 -24.95 -8.81
N ALA A 211 -50.03 -24.82 -9.32
CA ALA A 211 -49.49 -25.73 -10.31
C ALA A 211 -49.34 -27.16 -9.77
N ILE A 212 -48.84 -27.31 -8.54
CA ILE A 212 -48.74 -28.61 -7.86
C ILE A 212 -50.13 -29.21 -7.62
N LYS A 213 -51.10 -28.41 -7.17
CA LYS A 213 -52.48 -28.87 -7.00
C LYS A 213 -53.10 -29.33 -8.32
N ASN A 214 -52.97 -28.55 -9.38
CA ASN A 214 -53.49 -28.95 -10.69
C ASN A 214 -52.81 -30.21 -11.23
N TRP A 215 -51.50 -30.36 -11.03
CA TRP A 215 -50.78 -31.56 -11.43
C TRP A 215 -51.26 -32.81 -10.65
N SER A 216 -51.50 -32.68 -9.35
CA SER A 216 -52.01 -33.78 -8.52
C SER A 216 -53.44 -34.21 -8.89
N VAL A 217 -54.24 -33.31 -9.45
CA VAL A 217 -55.60 -33.61 -9.94
C VAL A 217 -55.58 -34.28 -11.31
N LEU A 218 -54.62 -33.95 -12.17
CA LEU A 218 -54.41 -34.57 -13.49
C LEU A 218 -53.72 -35.96 -13.41
N ALA A 219 -53.06 -36.26 -12.31
CA ALA A 219 -52.36 -37.53 -12.08
C ALA A 219 -53.26 -38.62 -11.45
N HIS A 220 -54.51 -38.28 -11.12
CA HIS A 220 -55.57 -39.22 -10.70
C HIS A 220 -56.59 -39.40 -11.83
#